data_AF-A0A8T8WZR2-F1
#
_entry.id   AF-A0A8T8WZR2-F1
#
_cell.length_a   1.000
_cell.length_b   1.000
_cell.length_c   1.000
_cell.angle_alpha   90.00
_cell.angle_beta   90.00
_cell.angle_gamma   90.00
#
_symmetry.space_group_name_H-M   'P 1'
#
loop_
_entity.id
_entity.type
_entity.pdbx_description
1 polymer ?
#
loop_
_entity_poly.entity_id
_entity_poly.type
_entity_poly.pdbx_seq_one_letter_code
_entity_poly.pdbx_strand_id
1 'polypeptide(L)'
;MAIQSTLGLALLGLSASAVAQTVDGSKYNSPTGGPPSSYFAAASSLPVSAIQSAAAKANGVPSLATYPVNTDKNSPKSTIHNDWVKFSDGAALSWVADMDVDCDGIDYKCSGNGDGQAQTNWGALAAYEVPFIVIPDKFLTANTDLLPGNNVAAVICNGKMYYGILGDSNGDDPEVTGEASWLMARTCFPDEGLNGDKGHTAADVTYIVFTGKDAVLPSSALGKNYITNFTTLRSMGDKLMGALASKLGLAGAAPSEGPTSSVVATTLTKIASATTSAASPTETDEDECSWSGHCEGATCSSDDDCSDVLVCDSGSCSAE
;
A
#
# COMPACT_ATOMS: atom_id res chain seq x y z
N MET A 1 -63.64 -23.14 2.07
CA MET A 1 -62.60 -22.99 1.03
C MET A 1 -61.86 -21.70 1.32
N ALA A 2 -60.68 -21.79 1.93
CA ALA A 2 -59.81 -20.65 2.18
C ALA A 2 -58.55 -20.89 1.35
N ILE A 3 -58.29 -19.99 0.39
CA ILE A 3 -57.15 -20.06 -0.52
C ILE A 3 -55.97 -19.41 0.21
N GLN A 4 -55.02 -20.22 0.68
CA GLN A 4 -53.72 -19.72 1.14
C GLN A 4 -52.94 -19.25 -0.09
N SER A 5 -52.63 -17.95 -0.13
CA SER A 5 -51.72 -17.36 -1.10
C SER A 5 -50.35 -17.27 -0.44
N THR A 6 -49.45 -18.21 -0.76
CA THR A 6 -48.03 -18.13 -0.41
C THR A 6 -47.36 -17.13 -1.34
N LEU A 7 -47.03 -15.96 -0.80
CA LEU A 7 -46.20 -14.95 -1.45
C LEU A 7 -44.74 -15.43 -1.39
N GLY A 8 -44.21 -15.91 -2.51
CA GLY A 8 -42.79 -16.23 -2.63
C GLY A 8 -41.97 -14.96 -2.64
N LEU A 9 -41.17 -14.74 -1.60
CA LEU A 9 -40.16 -13.68 -1.56
C LEU A 9 -39.02 -14.11 -2.50
N ALA A 10 -39.00 -13.57 -3.71
CA ALA A 10 -37.85 -13.69 -4.59
C ALA A 10 -36.75 -12.76 -4.06
N LEU A 11 -35.72 -13.34 -3.41
CA LEU A 11 -34.46 -12.63 -3.18
C LEU A 11 -33.82 -12.33 -4.54
N LEU A 12 -33.94 -11.10 -5.02
CA LEU A 12 -33.04 -10.59 -6.05
C LEU A 12 -31.69 -10.33 -5.37
N GLY A 13 -30.76 -11.28 -5.49
CA GLY A 13 -29.37 -11.03 -5.20
C GLY A 13 -28.85 -9.93 -6.12
N LEU A 14 -28.61 -8.74 -5.57
CA LEU A 14 -27.83 -7.70 -6.22
C LEU A 14 -26.37 -8.18 -6.23
N SER A 15 -26.01 -8.98 -7.22
CA SER A 15 -24.61 -9.13 -7.60
C SER A 15 -24.10 -7.76 -8.03
N ALA A 16 -23.37 -7.07 -7.14
CA ALA A 16 -22.61 -5.89 -7.47
C ALA A 16 -21.68 -6.27 -8.62
N SER A 17 -22.09 -5.91 -9.84
CA SER A 17 -21.28 -6.11 -11.03
C SER A 17 -20.12 -5.16 -10.88
N ALA A 18 -18.95 -5.68 -10.54
CA ALA A 18 -17.71 -4.91 -10.52
C ALA A 18 -17.48 -4.35 -11.94
N VAL A 19 -17.97 -3.14 -12.18
CA VAL A 19 -17.70 -2.43 -13.42
C VAL A 19 -16.20 -2.24 -13.46
N ALA A 20 -15.55 -2.74 -14.51
CA ALA A 20 -14.12 -2.53 -14.69
C ALA A 20 -13.79 -1.05 -14.55
N GLN A 21 -12.86 -0.70 -13.66
CA GLN A 21 -12.38 0.64 -13.37
C GLN A 21 -11.47 1.13 -14.49
N THR A 22 -12.05 1.25 -15.68
CA THR A 22 -11.44 1.89 -16.84
C THR A 22 -11.69 3.38 -16.73
N VAL A 23 -10.63 4.19 -16.80
CA VAL A 23 -10.70 5.63 -16.58
C VAL A 23 -10.07 6.41 -17.71
N ASP A 24 -10.51 7.66 -17.86
CA ASP A 24 -9.77 8.69 -18.57
C ASP A 24 -8.79 9.32 -17.57
N GLY A 25 -7.54 8.87 -17.56
CA GLY A 25 -6.52 9.29 -16.59
C GLY A 25 -6.29 10.80 -16.56
N SER A 26 -6.51 11.51 -17.67
CA SER A 26 -6.37 12.97 -17.70
C SER A 26 -7.32 13.69 -16.74
N LYS A 27 -8.47 13.08 -16.39
CA LYS A 27 -9.42 13.62 -15.42
C LYS A 27 -8.96 13.48 -13.96
N TYR A 28 -7.99 12.60 -13.73
CA TYR A 28 -7.40 12.34 -12.42
C TYR A 28 -5.99 12.92 -12.29
N ASN A 29 -5.46 13.58 -13.32
CA ASN A 29 -4.18 14.26 -13.23
C ASN A 29 -4.32 15.67 -12.61
N SER A 30 -4.26 15.77 -11.29
CA SER A 30 -4.44 17.04 -10.57
C SER A 30 -3.54 17.17 -9.34
N PRO A 31 -2.94 18.35 -9.07
CA PRO A 31 -2.14 18.58 -7.87
C PRO A 31 -2.96 18.62 -6.57
N THR A 32 -4.28 18.45 -6.66
CA THR A 32 -5.22 18.48 -5.54
C THR A 32 -5.94 17.16 -5.34
N GLY A 33 -5.65 16.15 -6.16
CA GLY A 33 -6.25 14.83 -6.04
C GLY A 33 -5.88 13.93 -7.21
N GLY A 34 -6.08 12.63 -7.03
CA GLY A 34 -5.87 11.63 -8.06
C GLY A 34 -7.01 10.63 -8.08
N PRO A 35 -6.81 9.46 -8.72
CA PRO A 35 -7.70 8.33 -8.57
C PRO A 35 -7.90 7.99 -7.10
N PRO A 36 -9.12 7.59 -6.68
CA PRO A 36 -9.36 7.13 -5.32
C PRO A 36 -8.42 5.97 -4.97
N SER A 37 -7.94 5.91 -3.72
CA SER A 37 -7.04 4.83 -3.27
C SER A 37 -7.66 3.45 -3.40
N SER A 38 -8.99 3.34 -3.32
CA SER A 38 -9.74 2.10 -3.57
C SER A 38 -9.58 1.54 -5.00
N TYR A 39 -9.08 2.35 -5.95
CA TYR A 39 -8.80 1.91 -7.32
C TYR A 39 -7.51 1.09 -7.42
N PHE A 40 -6.63 1.15 -6.42
CA PHE A 40 -5.38 0.40 -6.42
C PHE A 40 -5.05 -0.20 -5.06
N ALA A 41 -5.96 -0.13 -4.08
CA ALA A 41 -5.85 -0.87 -2.83
C ALA A 41 -5.90 -2.39 -3.08
N ALA A 42 -5.04 -3.11 -2.37
CA ALA A 42 -5.01 -4.56 -2.38
C ALA A 42 -6.29 -5.16 -1.77
N ALA A 43 -6.60 -6.41 -2.13
CA ALA A 43 -7.72 -7.12 -1.53
C ALA A 43 -7.52 -7.29 -0.01
N SER A 44 -8.58 -7.07 0.76
CA SER A 44 -8.58 -7.22 2.24
C SER A 44 -8.30 -8.66 2.70
N SER A 45 -8.43 -9.65 1.82
CA SER A 45 -8.12 -11.05 2.10
C SER A 45 -6.62 -11.36 2.10
N LEU A 46 -5.75 -10.43 1.69
CA LEU A 46 -4.31 -10.63 1.67
C LEU A 46 -3.72 -10.42 3.08
N PRO A 47 -2.79 -11.28 3.54
CA PRO A 47 -2.21 -11.20 4.88
C PRO A 47 -1.10 -10.13 4.95
N VAL A 48 -1.47 -8.84 4.83
CA VAL A 48 -0.55 -7.70 4.68
C VAL A 48 0.52 -7.66 5.78
N SER A 49 0.12 -7.79 7.06
CA SER A 49 1.06 -7.75 8.20
C SER A 49 2.06 -8.91 8.19
N ALA A 50 1.62 -10.09 7.77
CA ALA A 50 2.48 -11.27 7.67
C ALA A 50 3.47 -11.14 6.48
N ILE A 51 3.03 -10.57 5.36
CA ILE A 51 3.88 -10.27 4.20
C ILE A 51 4.93 -9.23 4.59
N GLN A 52 4.53 -8.14 5.26
CA GLN A 52 5.44 -7.12 5.77
C GLN A 52 6.48 -7.72 6.74
N SER A 53 6.03 -8.59 7.65
CA SER A 53 6.91 -9.33 8.56
C SER A 53 7.88 -10.27 7.84
N ALA A 54 7.48 -10.84 6.70
CA ALA A 54 8.35 -11.66 5.88
C ALA A 54 9.40 -10.81 5.13
N ALA A 55 9.00 -9.65 4.59
CA ALA A 55 9.92 -8.69 3.97
C ALA A 55 10.99 -8.22 4.97
N ALA A 56 10.60 -7.89 6.21
CA ALA A 56 11.53 -7.48 7.26
C ALA A 56 12.55 -8.57 7.68
N LYS A 57 12.31 -9.84 7.32
CA LYS A 57 13.20 -10.97 7.58
C LYS A 57 14.08 -11.34 6.38
N ALA A 58 13.86 -10.71 5.23
CA ALA A 58 14.65 -10.94 4.02
C ALA A 58 16.12 -10.60 4.27
N ASN A 59 17.03 -11.40 3.71
CA ASN A 59 18.46 -11.25 3.96
C ASN A 59 19.34 -11.55 2.75
N GLY A 60 18.77 -12.01 1.64
CA GLY A 60 19.47 -12.12 0.38
C GLY A 60 19.79 -10.72 -0.14
N VAL A 61 21.08 -10.43 -0.39
CA VAL A 61 21.53 -9.13 -0.90
C VAL A 61 22.17 -9.34 -2.26
N PRO A 62 21.52 -8.95 -3.38
CA PRO A 62 22.13 -8.94 -4.68
C PRO A 62 23.20 -7.83 -4.79
N SER A 63 23.97 -7.86 -5.88
CA SER A 63 24.91 -6.78 -6.20
C SER A 63 24.17 -5.45 -6.37
N LEU A 64 24.83 -4.34 -5.96
CA LEU A 64 24.33 -2.97 -6.14
C LEU A 64 22.96 -2.74 -5.49
N ALA A 65 22.72 -3.28 -4.29
CA ALA A 65 21.38 -3.32 -3.71
C ALA A 65 21.18 -2.46 -2.45
N THR A 66 22.22 -1.81 -1.93
CA THR A 66 22.16 -1.07 -0.67
C THR A 66 22.43 0.41 -0.89
N TYR A 67 21.45 1.23 -0.51
CA TYR A 67 21.42 2.67 -0.75
C TYR A 67 20.99 3.41 0.52
N PRO A 68 21.35 4.69 0.70
CA PRO A 68 20.66 5.50 1.69
C PRO A 68 19.18 5.65 1.33
N VAL A 69 18.34 5.88 2.34
CA VAL A 69 16.93 6.24 2.12
C VAL A 69 16.78 7.71 1.72
N ASN A 70 17.69 8.59 2.17
CA ASN A 70 17.71 10.00 1.78
C ASN A 70 19.13 10.58 1.70
N THR A 71 19.25 11.86 1.35
CA THR A 71 20.54 12.53 1.13
C THR A 71 21.20 13.08 2.40
N ASP A 72 20.63 12.82 3.58
CA ASP A 72 21.21 13.30 4.84
C ASP A 72 22.55 12.62 5.16
N LYS A 73 23.42 13.38 5.84
CA LYS A 73 24.79 12.94 6.22
C LYS A 73 24.85 11.59 6.94
N ASN A 74 23.81 11.22 7.68
CA ASN A 74 23.72 9.96 8.43
C ASN A 74 22.47 9.16 8.06
N SER A 75 21.99 9.28 6.81
CA SER A 75 20.83 8.53 6.33
C SER A 75 20.96 7.04 6.66
N PRO A 76 19.91 6.40 7.22
CA PRO A 76 19.90 4.95 7.34
C PRO A 76 19.99 4.30 5.95
N LYS A 77 20.45 3.05 5.93
CA LYS A 77 20.56 2.27 4.70
C LYS A 77 19.34 1.40 4.51
N SER A 78 18.83 1.38 3.30
CA SER A 78 17.82 0.46 2.78
C SER A 78 18.49 -0.52 1.83
N THR A 79 18.07 -1.78 1.87
CA THR A 79 18.64 -2.85 1.06
C THR A 79 17.54 -3.58 0.30
N ILE A 80 17.71 -3.68 -1.02
CA ILE A 80 16.86 -4.45 -1.92
C ILE A 80 17.22 -5.92 -1.77
N HIS A 81 16.24 -6.73 -1.39
CA HIS A 81 16.41 -8.15 -1.12
C HIS A 81 15.89 -9.02 -2.26
N ASN A 82 16.58 -10.14 -2.50
CA ASN A 82 16.27 -11.07 -3.60
C ASN A 82 15.80 -12.46 -3.17
N ASP A 83 15.38 -12.61 -1.92
CA ASP A 83 14.96 -13.89 -1.33
C ASP A 83 13.87 -14.59 -2.16
N TRP A 84 13.00 -13.83 -2.84
CA TRP A 84 11.82 -14.35 -3.52
C TRP A 84 11.94 -14.44 -5.04
N VAL A 85 13.05 -13.98 -5.64
CA VAL A 85 13.19 -13.91 -7.12
C VAL A 85 13.21 -15.27 -7.81
N LYS A 86 13.41 -16.36 -7.06
CA LYS A 86 13.43 -17.73 -7.58
C LYS A 86 12.09 -18.45 -7.48
N PHE A 87 11.05 -17.79 -6.96
CA PHE A 87 9.72 -18.39 -6.94
C PHE A 87 9.20 -18.57 -8.38
N SER A 88 8.46 -19.65 -8.62
CA SER A 88 7.87 -19.95 -9.93
C SER A 88 6.75 -18.97 -10.32
N ASP A 89 6.17 -18.31 -9.34
CA ASP A 89 5.03 -17.41 -9.39
C ASP A 89 5.10 -16.53 -8.13
N GLY A 90 4.69 -15.27 -8.25
CA GLY A 90 4.88 -14.28 -7.18
C GLY A 90 6.35 -13.94 -6.89
N ALA A 91 7.26 -14.18 -7.85
CA ALA A 91 8.66 -13.78 -7.72
C ALA A 91 8.78 -12.27 -7.57
N ALA A 92 9.54 -11.82 -6.58
CA ALA A 92 9.64 -10.41 -6.25
C ALA A 92 10.98 -10.06 -5.57
N LEU A 93 11.29 -8.76 -5.61
CA LEU A 93 12.25 -8.12 -4.72
C LEU A 93 11.50 -7.40 -3.60
N SER A 94 12.14 -7.18 -2.45
CA SER A 94 11.54 -6.38 -1.36
C SER A 94 12.57 -5.56 -0.60
N TRP A 95 12.15 -4.40 -0.07
CA TRP A 95 12.96 -3.56 0.81
C TRP A 95 12.09 -2.70 1.71
N VAL A 96 12.72 -2.09 2.71
CA VAL A 96 12.11 -1.10 3.59
C VAL A 96 12.86 0.21 3.43
N ALA A 97 12.13 1.30 3.18
CA ALA A 97 12.67 2.64 3.06
C ALA A 97 11.70 3.65 3.68
N ASP A 98 12.07 4.92 3.63
CA ASP A 98 11.16 6.04 3.84
C ASP A 98 10.30 6.26 2.58
N MET A 99 9.62 7.41 2.45
CA MET A 99 8.81 7.69 1.27
C MET A 99 8.92 9.14 0.80
N ASP A 100 9.78 9.33 -0.20
CA ASP A 100 9.97 10.60 -0.90
C ASP A 100 9.04 10.70 -2.12
N VAL A 101 8.78 11.93 -2.57
CA VAL A 101 7.88 12.21 -3.69
C VAL A 101 8.67 12.40 -4.96
N ASP A 102 8.47 11.48 -5.89
CA ASP A 102 8.87 11.62 -7.28
C ASP A 102 7.71 12.24 -8.08
N CYS A 103 8.04 13.26 -8.87
CA CYS A 103 7.09 13.95 -9.73
C CYS A 103 7.44 13.84 -11.22
N ASP A 104 8.44 13.05 -11.59
CA ASP A 104 8.95 12.95 -12.94
C ASP A 104 7.87 12.47 -13.92
N GLY A 105 8.08 12.83 -15.18
CA GLY A 105 7.09 12.71 -16.25
C GLY A 105 6.34 14.02 -16.50
N ILE A 106 5.02 13.97 -16.73
CA ILE A 106 4.28 15.17 -17.16
C ILE A 106 4.04 16.18 -16.03
N ASP A 107 4.20 15.75 -14.78
CA ASP A 107 3.96 16.56 -13.58
C ASP A 107 5.26 17.00 -12.88
N TYR A 108 6.41 16.93 -13.57
CA TYR A 108 7.76 17.22 -13.05
C TYR A 108 7.96 18.60 -12.42
N LYS A 109 6.97 19.47 -12.53
CA LYS A 109 6.90 20.80 -11.90
C LYS A 109 5.93 20.84 -10.72
N CYS A 110 5.68 19.70 -10.08
CA CYS A 110 4.84 19.66 -8.89
C CYS A 110 5.43 20.57 -7.81
N SER A 111 4.57 21.01 -6.87
CA SER A 111 5.00 21.92 -5.81
C SER A 111 6.21 21.35 -5.07
N GLY A 112 7.25 22.17 -4.88
CA GLY A 112 8.47 21.77 -4.19
C GLY A 112 9.54 21.15 -5.10
N ASN A 113 9.16 20.56 -6.24
CA ASN A 113 10.12 19.86 -7.08
C ASN A 113 11.08 20.85 -7.78
N GLY A 114 12.37 20.75 -7.45
CA GLY A 114 13.43 21.61 -7.97
C GLY A 114 14.23 20.99 -9.12
N ASP A 115 14.19 19.68 -9.27
CA ASP A 115 15.07 18.87 -10.13
C ASP A 115 14.30 17.92 -11.06
N GLY A 116 12.97 17.97 -11.05
CA GLY A 116 12.14 17.08 -11.84
C GLY A 116 12.44 17.03 -13.34
N GLN A 117 12.30 15.83 -13.88
CA GLN A 117 12.52 15.52 -15.29
C GLN A 117 11.20 15.29 -16.03
N ALA A 118 11.14 15.76 -17.27
CA ALA A 118 9.91 15.66 -18.06
C ALA A 118 9.57 14.24 -18.54
N GLN A 119 10.39 13.23 -18.22
CA GLN A 119 10.23 11.84 -18.62
C GLN A 119 10.50 10.94 -17.41
N THR A 120 9.89 9.77 -17.41
CA THR A 120 10.29 8.63 -16.58
C THR A 120 10.94 7.57 -17.47
N ASN A 121 11.49 6.47 -16.90
CA ASN A 121 12.19 5.44 -17.67
C ASN A 121 11.43 4.88 -18.89
N TRP A 122 10.11 4.68 -18.79
CA TRP A 122 9.28 4.03 -19.83
C TRP A 122 8.19 4.91 -20.41
N GLY A 123 8.30 6.23 -20.28
CA GLY A 123 7.33 7.16 -20.82
C GLY A 123 7.37 8.52 -20.14
N ALA A 124 6.21 9.15 -20.04
CA ALA A 124 6.06 10.38 -19.27
C ALA A 124 4.84 10.20 -18.38
N LEU A 125 5.02 9.45 -17.30
CA LEU A 125 3.94 9.16 -16.36
C LEU A 125 3.41 10.45 -15.73
N ALA A 126 2.14 10.43 -15.34
CA ALA A 126 1.51 11.49 -14.60
C ALA A 126 1.61 11.16 -13.11
N ALA A 127 2.50 11.83 -12.37
CA ALA A 127 2.73 11.54 -10.95
C ALA A 127 1.47 11.73 -10.08
N TYR A 128 0.52 12.57 -10.51
CA TYR A 128 -0.76 12.72 -9.80
C TYR A 128 -1.78 11.61 -10.07
N GLU A 129 -1.58 10.80 -11.12
CA GLU A 129 -2.55 9.77 -11.54
C GLU A 129 -1.99 8.35 -11.47
N VAL A 130 -0.72 8.17 -11.80
CA VAL A 130 -0.08 6.86 -11.86
C VAL A 130 0.55 6.56 -10.50
N PRO A 131 0.08 5.54 -9.76
CA PRO A 131 0.82 5.04 -8.60
C PRO A 131 2.07 4.33 -9.13
N PHE A 132 3.25 4.91 -8.90
CA PHE A 132 4.51 4.27 -9.24
C PHE A 132 5.53 4.37 -8.11
N ILE A 133 6.51 3.47 -8.16
CA ILE A 133 7.69 3.48 -7.30
C ILE A 133 8.93 3.74 -8.16
N VAL A 134 9.99 4.17 -7.49
CA VAL A 134 11.29 4.44 -8.06
C VAL A 134 12.32 3.54 -7.39
N ILE A 135 13.31 3.09 -8.17
CA ILE A 135 14.45 2.34 -7.65
C ILE A 135 15.77 2.98 -8.08
N PRO A 136 16.87 2.73 -7.39
CA PRO A 136 18.18 3.21 -7.80
C PRO A 136 18.56 2.78 -9.23
N ASP A 137 19.04 3.73 -10.05
CA ASP A 137 19.36 3.49 -11.46
C ASP A 137 20.46 2.46 -11.67
N LYS A 138 21.51 2.45 -10.82
CA LYS A 138 22.56 1.42 -10.88
C LYS A 138 21.99 0.02 -10.64
N PHE A 139 20.98 -0.11 -9.77
CA PHE A 139 20.34 -1.39 -9.52
C PHE A 139 19.48 -1.81 -10.70
N LEU A 140 18.65 -0.91 -11.24
CA LEU A 140 17.83 -1.18 -12.43
C LEU A 140 18.70 -1.60 -13.63
N THR A 141 19.74 -0.84 -13.93
CA THR A 141 20.67 -1.08 -15.05
C THR A 141 21.36 -2.45 -14.94
N ALA A 142 21.65 -2.91 -13.72
CA ALA A 142 22.25 -4.22 -13.49
C ALA A 142 21.25 -5.40 -13.58
N ASN A 143 19.94 -5.13 -13.60
CA ASN A 143 18.87 -6.12 -13.47
C ASN A 143 17.77 -5.98 -14.55
N THR A 144 18.10 -5.48 -15.75
CA THR A 144 17.11 -5.21 -16.82
C THR A 144 16.31 -6.43 -17.26
N ASP A 145 16.90 -7.64 -17.21
CA ASP A 145 16.18 -8.88 -17.54
C ASP A 145 15.15 -9.24 -16.46
N LEU A 146 15.43 -8.87 -15.21
CA LEU A 146 14.57 -9.09 -14.05
C LEU A 146 13.45 -8.04 -13.98
N LEU A 147 13.76 -6.80 -14.36
CA LEU A 147 12.89 -5.63 -14.32
C LEU A 147 12.82 -4.98 -15.72
N PRO A 148 12.14 -5.61 -16.69
CA PRO A 148 12.06 -5.10 -18.06
C PRO A 148 11.25 -3.80 -18.20
N GLY A 149 10.49 -3.41 -17.17
CA GLY A 149 9.84 -2.11 -17.06
C GLY A 149 8.35 -2.17 -16.82
N ASN A 150 7.80 -1.14 -16.17
CA ASN A 150 6.38 -1.09 -15.77
C ASN A 150 5.91 -2.35 -15.01
N ASN A 151 6.84 -3.00 -14.30
CA ASN A 151 6.57 -4.16 -13.45
C ASN A 151 5.59 -3.76 -12.34
N VAL A 152 4.56 -4.56 -12.08
CA VAL A 152 3.64 -4.32 -10.97
C VAL A 152 4.44 -4.31 -9.66
N ALA A 153 4.15 -3.30 -8.85
CA ALA A 153 4.72 -3.11 -7.53
C ALA A 153 3.59 -3.06 -6.49
N ALA A 154 3.95 -3.34 -5.25
CA ALA A 154 3.11 -3.16 -4.08
C ALA A 154 3.88 -2.34 -3.03
N VAL A 155 3.16 -1.44 -2.37
CA VAL A 155 3.67 -0.60 -1.30
C VAL A 155 2.81 -0.85 -0.07
N ILE A 156 3.45 -1.16 1.06
CA ILE A 156 2.80 -1.33 2.36
C ILE A 156 3.18 -0.16 3.24
N CYS A 157 2.18 0.59 3.69
CA CYS A 157 2.30 1.76 4.54
C CYS A 157 1.06 1.83 5.45
N ASN A 158 1.23 2.22 6.72
CA ASN A 158 0.12 2.33 7.68
C ASN A 158 -0.78 1.08 7.76
N GLY A 159 -0.18 -0.11 7.67
CA GLY A 159 -0.90 -1.40 7.71
C GLY A 159 -1.75 -1.71 6.47
N LYS A 160 -1.76 -0.84 5.46
CA LYS A 160 -2.50 -0.99 4.20
C LYS A 160 -1.53 -1.30 3.05
N MET A 161 -2.02 -1.93 2.00
CA MET A 161 -1.25 -2.26 0.81
C MET A 161 -1.89 -1.67 -0.44
N TYR A 162 -1.07 -1.06 -1.28
CA TYR A 162 -1.45 -0.38 -2.51
C TYR A 162 -0.60 -0.87 -3.68
N TYR A 163 -1.22 -1.06 -4.84
CA TYR A 163 -0.54 -1.44 -6.06
C TYR A 163 -0.13 -0.23 -6.88
N GLY A 164 0.99 -0.38 -7.56
CA GLY A 164 1.49 0.55 -8.56
C GLY A 164 2.35 -0.18 -9.58
N ILE A 165 3.22 0.57 -10.23
CA ILE A 165 4.25 0.02 -11.11
C ILE A 165 5.64 0.52 -10.72
N LEU A 166 6.68 -0.23 -11.07
CA LEU A 166 8.00 0.34 -11.24
C LEU A 166 7.94 1.30 -12.43
N GLY A 167 7.96 2.60 -12.15
CA GLY A 167 7.73 3.65 -13.14
C GLY A 167 8.99 4.41 -13.55
N ASP A 168 9.95 4.51 -12.63
CA ASP A 168 11.18 5.28 -12.84
C ASP A 168 12.39 4.77 -12.06
N SER A 169 13.54 5.40 -12.28
CA SER A 169 14.77 5.18 -11.55
C SER A 169 15.45 6.46 -11.09
N ASN A 170 16.01 6.43 -9.88
CA ASN A 170 16.77 7.55 -9.33
C ASN A 170 18.21 7.51 -9.88
N GLY A 171 18.57 8.54 -10.63
CA GLY A 171 19.90 8.71 -11.23
C GLY A 171 20.83 9.70 -10.49
N ASP A 172 20.46 10.14 -9.28
CA ASP A 172 21.19 11.14 -8.52
C ASP A 172 22.48 10.60 -7.88
N ASP A 173 23.27 11.50 -7.27
CA ASP A 173 24.44 11.14 -6.46
C ASP A 173 24.35 11.80 -5.06
N PRO A 174 24.06 11.01 -4.00
CA PRO A 174 23.84 9.57 -4.01
C PRO A 174 22.45 9.18 -4.56
N GLU A 175 22.36 8.03 -5.22
CA GLU A 175 21.06 7.37 -5.49
C GLU A 175 20.41 6.96 -4.17
N VAL A 176 19.09 7.11 -4.08
CA VAL A 176 18.29 6.75 -2.91
C VAL A 176 17.24 5.68 -3.23
N THR A 177 16.70 5.04 -2.20
CA THR A 177 15.47 4.24 -2.27
C THR A 177 14.40 4.93 -1.46
N GLY A 178 13.12 4.74 -1.79
CA GLY A 178 12.01 5.32 -1.01
C GLY A 178 11.14 6.24 -1.85
N GLU A 179 11.62 6.66 -3.02
CA GLU A 179 10.83 7.50 -3.91
C GLU A 179 9.63 6.76 -4.52
N ALA A 180 8.50 7.47 -4.55
CA ALA A 180 7.26 7.04 -5.16
C ALA A 180 6.51 8.24 -5.73
N SER A 181 5.60 7.98 -6.66
CA SER A 181 4.81 9.04 -7.28
C SER A 181 4.05 9.86 -6.25
N TRP A 182 3.80 11.13 -6.57
CA TRP A 182 2.96 12.02 -5.76
C TRP A 182 1.66 11.34 -5.29
N LEU A 183 0.99 10.58 -6.17
CA LEU A 183 -0.22 9.84 -5.83
C LEU A 183 0.03 8.75 -4.78
N MET A 184 1.05 7.92 -4.97
CA MET A 184 1.37 6.84 -4.03
C MET A 184 1.74 7.42 -2.66
N ALA A 185 2.61 8.42 -2.64
CA ALA A 185 3.08 9.05 -1.42
C ALA A 185 1.95 9.63 -0.58
N ARG A 186 1.06 10.39 -1.23
CA ARG A 186 -0.09 11.01 -0.54
C ARG A 186 -1.24 10.06 -0.27
N THR A 187 -1.24 8.88 -0.89
CA THR A 187 -2.16 7.80 -0.49
C THR A 187 -1.70 7.15 0.80
N CYS A 188 -0.39 6.94 0.95
CA CYS A 188 0.19 6.40 2.18
C CYS A 188 0.08 7.39 3.35
N PHE A 189 0.40 8.67 3.11
CA PHE A 189 0.50 9.70 4.15
C PHE A 189 -0.30 10.96 3.78
N PRO A 190 -1.65 10.89 3.75
CA PRO A 190 -2.50 11.99 3.29
C PRO A 190 -2.38 13.26 4.15
N ASP A 191 -2.07 13.11 5.44
CA ASP A 191 -2.05 14.20 6.42
C ASP A 191 -0.68 14.87 6.57
N GLU A 192 0.36 14.33 5.94
CA GLU A 192 1.72 14.87 6.07
C GLU A 192 2.00 16.02 5.09
N GLY A 193 1.09 16.26 4.15
CA GLY A 193 1.25 17.33 3.17
C GLY A 193 2.46 17.13 2.26
N LEU A 194 2.73 15.87 1.88
CA LEU A 194 3.86 15.51 1.03
C LEU A 194 3.79 16.20 -0.34
N ASN A 195 4.96 16.56 -0.87
CA ASN A 195 5.17 17.24 -2.13
C ASN A 195 6.62 17.01 -2.61
N GLY A 196 7.04 17.60 -3.73
CA GLY A 196 8.36 17.35 -4.32
C GLY A 196 9.58 17.80 -3.50
N ASP A 197 9.40 18.52 -2.38
CA ASP A 197 10.48 18.86 -1.44
C ASP A 197 10.24 18.33 -0.01
N LYS A 198 9.23 17.48 0.18
CA LYS A 198 8.84 16.93 1.47
C LYS A 198 8.30 15.51 1.34
N GLY A 199 9.14 14.56 1.73
CA GLY A 199 8.78 13.16 1.94
C GLY A 199 8.38 12.83 3.38
N HIS A 200 7.87 11.61 3.55
CA HIS A 200 7.75 10.95 4.84
C HIS A 200 9.11 10.36 5.21
N THR A 201 9.61 10.66 6.41
CA THR A 201 11.03 10.41 6.78
C THR A 201 11.28 9.11 7.54
N ALA A 202 10.25 8.47 8.10
CA ALA A 202 10.47 7.22 8.82
C ALA A 202 10.65 6.08 7.83
N ALA A 203 11.66 5.25 8.04
CA ALA A 203 11.90 4.08 7.21
C ALA A 203 10.99 2.91 7.62
N ASP A 204 9.69 3.06 7.41
CA ASP A 204 8.64 2.10 7.78
C ASP A 204 7.76 1.65 6.60
N VAL A 205 8.07 2.10 5.39
CA VAL A 205 7.37 1.71 4.17
C VAL A 205 8.04 0.50 3.55
N THR A 206 7.25 -0.55 3.29
CA THR A 206 7.75 -1.75 2.61
C THR A 206 7.39 -1.71 1.13
N TYR A 207 8.40 -1.85 0.29
CA TYR A 207 8.27 -1.89 -1.15
C TYR A 207 8.47 -3.31 -1.63
N ILE A 208 7.64 -3.74 -2.58
CA ILE A 208 7.71 -5.05 -3.22
C ILE A 208 7.56 -4.81 -4.72
N VAL A 209 8.52 -5.25 -5.55
CA VAL A 209 8.39 -5.20 -7.01
C VAL A 209 8.41 -6.62 -7.57
N PHE A 210 7.38 -6.97 -8.32
CA PHE A 210 7.26 -8.30 -8.91
C PHE A 210 8.14 -8.40 -10.16
N THR A 211 8.91 -9.47 -10.24
CA THR A 211 9.98 -9.61 -11.23
C THR A 211 9.54 -10.42 -12.44
N GLY A 212 10.18 -10.17 -13.59
CA GLY A 212 9.98 -10.89 -14.83
C GLY A 212 8.88 -10.30 -15.72
N LYS A 213 8.86 -10.74 -16.97
CA LYS A 213 7.96 -10.23 -18.02
C LYS A 213 6.46 -10.39 -17.71
N ASP A 214 6.09 -11.40 -16.93
CA ASP A 214 4.69 -11.70 -16.62
C ASP A 214 4.14 -10.79 -15.52
N ALA A 215 5.01 -10.02 -14.86
CA ALA A 215 4.66 -8.97 -13.91
C ALA A 215 4.56 -7.58 -14.56
N VAL A 216 4.82 -7.43 -15.86
CA VAL A 216 4.72 -6.13 -16.56
C VAL A 216 3.25 -5.78 -16.79
N LEU A 217 2.84 -4.59 -16.34
CA LEU A 217 1.48 -4.09 -16.60
C LEU A 217 1.26 -3.95 -18.12
N PRO A 218 0.22 -4.55 -18.71
CA PRO A 218 0.04 -4.57 -20.15
C PRO A 218 -0.33 -3.19 -20.68
N SER A 219 0.05 -2.90 -21.93
CA SER A 219 -0.29 -1.64 -22.61
C SER A 219 -1.79 -1.43 -22.83
N SER A 220 -2.63 -2.45 -22.62
CA SER A 220 -4.09 -2.31 -22.56
C SER A 220 -4.58 -1.65 -21.27
N ALA A 221 -3.73 -1.55 -20.25
CA ALA A 221 -4.00 -0.95 -18.95
C ALA A 221 -3.09 0.26 -18.63
N LEU A 222 -2.05 0.48 -19.43
CA LEU A 222 -1.11 1.59 -19.29
C LEU A 222 -0.93 2.28 -20.65
N GLY A 223 -1.36 3.55 -20.70
CA GLY A 223 -1.09 4.44 -21.83
C GLY A 223 0.30 5.08 -21.72
N LYS A 224 0.54 6.10 -22.56
CA LYS A 224 1.82 6.83 -22.56
C LYS A 224 2.11 7.54 -21.22
N ASN A 225 1.06 8.05 -20.58
CA ASN A 225 1.17 8.88 -19.37
C ASN A 225 0.34 8.38 -18.19
N TYR A 226 -0.63 7.48 -18.42
CA TYR A 226 -1.69 7.19 -17.45
C TYR A 226 -1.97 5.70 -17.33
N ILE A 227 -2.40 5.26 -16.14
CA ILE A 227 -3.07 3.97 -15.99
C ILE A 227 -4.50 4.13 -16.48
N THR A 228 -4.88 3.37 -17.49
CA THR A 228 -6.21 3.45 -18.11
C THR A 228 -7.16 2.40 -17.55
N ASN A 229 -6.65 1.37 -16.88
CA ASN A 229 -7.45 0.28 -16.32
C ASN A 229 -6.90 -0.19 -14.98
N PHE A 230 -7.45 0.38 -13.91
CA PHE A 230 -7.12 0.06 -12.53
C PHE A 230 -7.58 -1.34 -12.11
N THR A 231 -8.64 -1.88 -12.71
CA THR A 231 -9.04 -3.28 -12.49
C THR A 231 -7.96 -4.26 -12.94
N THR A 232 -7.28 -3.99 -14.05
CA THR A 232 -6.14 -4.81 -14.48
C THR A 232 -4.98 -4.70 -13.50
N LEU A 233 -4.61 -3.48 -13.08
CA LEU A 233 -3.56 -3.28 -12.07
C LEU A 233 -3.87 -4.07 -10.79
N ARG A 234 -5.07 -3.90 -10.22
CA ARG A 234 -5.48 -4.59 -8.99
C ARG A 234 -5.50 -6.10 -9.15
N SER A 235 -6.17 -6.61 -10.19
CA SER A 235 -6.27 -8.06 -10.38
C SER A 235 -4.91 -8.73 -10.63
N MET A 236 -3.99 -8.06 -11.32
CA MET A 236 -2.62 -8.54 -11.46
C MET A 236 -1.86 -8.48 -10.13
N GLY A 237 -1.95 -7.37 -9.41
CA GLY A 237 -1.36 -7.20 -8.09
C GLY A 237 -1.83 -8.25 -7.08
N ASP A 238 -3.15 -8.45 -6.95
CA ASP A 238 -3.77 -9.43 -6.05
C ASP A 238 -3.32 -10.85 -6.40
N LYS A 239 -3.26 -11.17 -7.70
CA LYS A 239 -2.78 -12.48 -8.17
C LYS A 239 -1.31 -12.71 -7.83
N LEU A 240 -0.45 -11.72 -8.09
CA LEU A 240 1.00 -11.81 -7.83
C LEU A 240 1.28 -11.88 -6.33
N MET A 241 0.59 -11.06 -5.53
CA MET A 241 0.74 -11.02 -4.08
C MET A 241 0.17 -12.28 -3.43
N GLY A 242 -0.97 -12.79 -3.91
CA GLY A 242 -1.54 -14.05 -3.44
C GLY A 242 -0.62 -15.24 -3.73
N ALA A 243 0.03 -15.26 -4.90
CA ALA A 243 1.05 -16.26 -5.23
C ALA A 243 2.26 -16.16 -4.30
N LEU A 244 2.78 -14.95 -4.08
CA LEU A 244 3.87 -14.70 -3.14
C LEU A 244 3.52 -15.18 -1.72
N ALA A 245 2.37 -14.76 -1.19
CA ALA A 245 1.88 -15.16 0.12
C ALA A 245 1.74 -16.69 0.25
N SER A 246 1.26 -17.36 -0.80
CA SER A 246 1.19 -18.82 -0.86
C SER A 246 2.57 -19.48 -0.80
N LYS A 247 3.57 -18.98 -1.54
CA LYS A 247 4.96 -19.48 -1.50
C LYS A 247 5.64 -19.27 -0.16
N LEU A 248 5.27 -18.20 0.54
CA LEU A 248 5.73 -17.92 1.89
C LEU A 248 4.99 -18.76 2.96
N GLY A 249 3.98 -19.54 2.58
CA GLY A 249 3.17 -20.33 3.52
C GLY A 249 2.24 -19.48 4.38
N LEU A 250 1.85 -18.30 3.90
CA LEU A 250 1.01 -17.33 4.61
C LEU A 250 -0.49 -17.49 4.27
N ALA A 251 -0.81 -18.25 3.22
CA ALA A 251 -2.19 -18.53 2.84
C ALA A 251 -2.87 -19.41 3.89
N GLY A 252 -3.86 -18.84 4.60
CA GLY A 252 -4.61 -19.53 5.66
C GLY A 252 -4.13 -19.28 7.09
N ALA A 253 -3.15 -18.38 7.29
CA ALA A 253 -2.90 -17.83 8.61
C ALA A 253 -4.03 -16.84 8.93
N ALA A 254 -5.03 -17.28 9.71
CA ALA A 254 -5.81 -16.37 10.53
C ALA A 254 -4.84 -15.42 11.29
N PRO A 255 -5.27 -14.22 11.70
CA PRO A 255 -4.44 -13.35 12.53
C PRO A 255 -4.05 -14.14 13.79
N SER A 256 -2.84 -14.69 13.82
CA SER A 256 -2.29 -15.25 15.04
C SER A 256 -1.89 -14.04 15.87
N GLU A 257 -2.70 -13.73 16.87
CA GLU A 257 -2.26 -12.95 18.01
C GLU A 257 -0.91 -13.51 18.46
N GLY A 258 0.11 -12.66 18.44
CA GLY A 258 1.45 -13.06 18.82
C GLY A 258 1.49 -13.45 20.30
N PRO A 259 2.37 -14.38 20.71
CA PRO A 259 2.59 -14.64 22.12
C PRO A 259 3.27 -13.42 22.75
N THR A 260 2.64 -12.88 23.78
CA THR A 260 3.19 -11.86 24.66
C THR A 260 4.51 -12.34 25.27
N SER A 261 5.62 -11.86 24.74
CA SER A 261 6.92 -12.02 25.40
C SER A 261 6.98 -11.08 26.60
N SER A 262 6.79 -11.67 27.78
CA SER A 262 7.26 -11.13 29.05
C SER A 262 8.75 -10.83 28.96
N VAL A 263 9.12 -9.55 29.01
CA VAL A 263 10.46 -9.11 29.38
C VAL A 263 10.41 -8.45 30.75
N VAL A 264 11.12 -9.11 31.66
CA VAL A 264 11.42 -8.75 33.04
C VAL A 264 11.99 -7.34 33.10
N ALA A 265 11.29 -6.43 33.78
CA ALA A 265 11.79 -5.10 34.08
C ALA A 265 12.83 -5.17 35.22
N THR A 266 14.07 -4.82 34.90
CA THR A 266 15.16 -4.61 35.86
C THR A 266 14.91 -3.32 36.65
N THR A 267 14.92 -3.47 37.97
CA THR A 267 14.86 -2.40 38.99
C THR A 267 15.92 -1.32 38.81
N LEU A 268 15.49 -0.07 38.67
CA LEU A 268 16.28 1.13 39.01
C LEU A 268 15.43 2.12 39.81
N THR A 269 15.86 2.33 41.05
CA THR A 269 15.33 3.23 42.06
C THR A 269 15.60 4.70 41.73
N LYS A 270 14.56 5.56 41.73
CA LYS A 270 14.68 6.94 42.25
C LYS A 270 13.32 7.63 42.56
N ILE A 271 13.04 7.72 43.86
CA ILE A 271 12.53 8.87 44.65
C ILE A 271 11.36 9.74 44.10
N ALA A 272 10.20 9.51 44.72
CA ALA A 272 9.20 10.41 45.30
C ALA A 272 8.83 11.77 44.65
N SER A 273 7.54 11.93 44.36
CA SER A 273 6.68 12.99 44.93
C SER A 273 5.18 12.64 44.83
N ALA A 274 4.45 13.01 45.88
CA ALA A 274 3.00 12.87 46.09
C ALA A 274 2.21 13.78 45.10
N THR A 275 0.90 13.65 44.82
CA THR A 275 -0.28 13.45 45.69
C THR A 275 -1.54 13.32 44.79
N THR A 276 -2.52 12.46 45.17
CA THR A 276 -4.01 12.56 45.06
C THR A 276 -4.67 13.09 43.77
N SER A 277 -5.81 12.62 43.25
CA SER A 277 -6.81 11.61 43.61
C SER A 277 -7.82 11.49 42.44
N ALA A 278 -8.34 10.28 42.24
CA ALA A 278 -9.71 9.93 41.84
C ALA A 278 -10.32 10.47 40.52
N ALA A 279 -10.68 9.56 39.61
CA ALA A 279 -12.06 9.07 39.45
C ALA A 279 -12.14 8.09 38.28
N SER A 280 -12.69 6.90 38.55
CA SER A 280 -13.20 5.95 37.57
C SER A 280 -14.47 6.51 36.92
N PRO A 281 -14.81 6.05 35.72
CA PRO A 281 -16.01 5.21 35.68
C PRO A 281 -15.82 3.91 34.89
N THR A 282 -16.63 2.96 35.34
CA THR A 282 -17.09 1.69 34.74
C THR A 282 -17.82 1.85 33.41
N GLU A 283 -18.07 0.70 32.77
CA GLU A 283 -18.93 0.42 31.60
C GLU A 283 -18.21 0.50 30.26
N THR A 284 -18.31 -0.45 29.34
CA THR A 284 -19.06 -1.72 29.23
C THR A 284 -18.32 -2.53 28.17
N ASP A 285 -18.41 -3.86 28.23
CA ASP A 285 -17.95 -4.76 27.17
C ASP A 285 -18.76 -4.42 25.89
N GLU A 286 -18.19 -3.56 25.03
CA GLU A 286 -18.70 -3.29 23.69
C GLU A 286 -18.06 -4.31 22.75
N ASP A 287 -18.94 -5.00 22.02
CA ASP A 287 -18.69 -6.10 21.12
C ASP A 287 -17.43 -5.90 20.26
N GLU A 288 -16.64 -6.97 20.14
CA GLU A 288 -15.39 -7.04 19.38
C GLU A 288 -15.57 -6.61 17.92
N CYS A 289 -15.46 -5.32 17.66
CA CYS A 289 -15.35 -4.77 16.32
C CYS A 289 -13.88 -4.81 15.87
N SER A 290 -13.64 -5.31 14.65
CA SER A 290 -12.29 -5.34 14.05
C SER A 290 -11.71 -3.93 13.79
N TRP A 291 -12.55 -2.90 13.76
CA TRP A 291 -12.14 -1.51 13.58
C TRP A 291 -12.75 -0.55 14.62
N SER A 292 -11.90 -0.03 15.51
CA SER A 292 -12.30 0.98 16.51
C SER A 292 -12.88 2.23 15.87
N GLY A 293 -14.08 2.64 16.30
CA GLY A 293 -14.81 3.79 15.77
C GLY A 293 -15.80 3.47 14.65
N HIS A 294 -15.89 2.20 14.24
CA HIS A 294 -16.78 1.69 13.18
C HIS A 294 -17.66 0.53 13.69
N CYS A 295 -17.77 0.41 15.01
CA CYS A 295 -18.52 -0.63 15.71
C CYS A 295 -20.02 -0.34 15.70
N GLU A 296 -20.84 -1.20 16.31
CA GLU A 296 -22.28 -0.96 16.42
C GLU A 296 -22.56 0.40 17.09
N GLY A 297 -23.40 1.22 16.46
CA GLY A 297 -23.68 2.60 16.85
C GLY A 297 -22.72 3.67 16.32
N ALA A 298 -21.63 3.29 15.64
CA ALA A 298 -20.73 4.25 14.99
C ALA A 298 -21.42 5.00 13.85
N THR A 299 -21.07 6.27 13.63
CA THR A 299 -21.64 7.07 12.53
C THR A 299 -21.10 6.61 11.18
N CYS A 300 -21.96 6.40 10.20
CA CYS A 300 -21.61 5.90 8.88
C CYS A 300 -22.30 6.69 7.75
N SER A 301 -21.73 6.67 6.54
CA SER A 301 -22.37 7.21 5.32
C SER A 301 -22.67 6.11 4.29
N SER A 302 -21.97 4.97 4.40
CA SER A 302 -22.10 3.78 3.56
C SER A 302 -21.72 2.52 4.36
N ASP A 303 -22.10 1.35 3.86
CA ASP A 303 -21.83 0.07 4.54
C ASP A 303 -20.33 -0.19 4.77
N ASP A 304 -19.46 0.37 3.93
CA ASP A 304 -18.00 0.26 4.07
C ASP A 304 -17.44 1.06 5.26
N ASP A 305 -18.24 1.91 5.89
CA ASP A 305 -17.89 2.64 7.12
C ASP A 305 -18.19 1.83 8.39
N CYS A 306 -18.63 0.58 8.26
CA CYS A 306 -19.03 -0.27 9.37
C CYS A 306 -18.13 -1.51 9.49
N SER A 307 -17.82 -1.90 10.72
CA SER A 307 -16.94 -3.01 11.05
C SER A 307 -17.65 -4.36 10.84
N ASP A 308 -16.90 -5.34 10.38
CA ASP A 308 -17.30 -6.75 10.30
C ASP A 308 -18.53 -7.01 9.43
N VAL A 309 -19.66 -7.36 10.06
CA VAL A 309 -20.93 -7.71 9.39
C VAL A 309 -21.99 -6.61 9.53
N LEU A 310 -21.63 -5.48 10.12
CA LEU A 310 -22.53 -4.36 10.34
C LEU A 310 -22.78 -3.61 9.02
N VAL A 311 -23.98 -3.07 8.86
CA VAL A 311 -24.39 -2.26 7.71
C VAL A 311 -24.71 -0.85 8.16
N CYS A 312 -24.63 0.12 7.24
CA CYS A 312 -24.96 1.49 7.55
C CYS A 312 -26.46 1.73 7.45
N ASP A 313 -27.17 1.60 8.58
CA ASP A 313 -28.58 1.93 8.66
C ASP A 313 -28.80 3.33 9.23
N SER A 314 -29.48 4.17 8.46
CA SER A 314 -29.92 5.50 8.91
C SER A 314 -28.79 6.39 9.50
N GLY A 315 -27.55 6.18 9.04
CA GLY A 315 -26.37 6.93 9.48
C GLY A 315 -25.67 6.35 10.71
N SER A 316 -26.01 5.14 11.13
CA SER A 316 -25.30 4.43 12.20
C SER A 316 -25.09 2.95 11.85
N CYS A 317 -23.95 2.38 12.26
CA CYS A 317 -23.66 0.97 12.03
C CYS A 317 -24.55 0.09 12.90
N SER A 318 -25.26 -0.87 12.31
CA SER A 318 -26.12 -1.82 13.03
C SER A 318 -26.05 -3.22 12.44
N ALA A 319 -26.35 -4.23 13.24
CA ALA A 319 -26.66 -5.56 12.70
C ALA A 319 -28.01 -5.50 11.96
N GLU A 320 -28.13 -6.20 10.81
CA GLU A 320 -29.35 -6.24 9.98
C GLU A 320 -30.65 -6.59 10.73
#